data_AF-A0A662V9X0-F1
#
_entry.id   AF-A0A662V9X0-F1
#
_cell.length_a   1.000
_cell.length_b   1.000
_cell.length_c   1.000
_cell.angle_alpha   90.00
_cell.angle_beta   90.00
_cell.angle_gamma   90.00
#
_symmetry.space_group_name_H-M   'P 1'
#
loop_
_entity.id
_entity.type
_entity.pdbx_description
1 polymer ?
#
loop_
_entity_poly.entity_id
_entity_poly.type
_entity_poly.pdbx_seq_one_letter_code
_entity_poly.pdbx_strand_id
1 'polypeptide(L)'
;MPRHVFSLVLFISVPLMLSIILLFTLPIDNRSTLRENFVRGVPPFEAVGGRTVSYEEFAKFVASRNLTIYLPSWLPKGYSMAAIWARDTSHSLEFPLIIVYSKGNVT
;
A
#
# COMPACT_ATOMS: atom_id res chain seq x y z
N MET A 1 -23.52 56.51 13.04
CA MET A 1 -22.61 55.47 13.58
C MET A 1 -22.35 54.35 12.55
N PRO A 2 -21.55 54.54 11.47
CA PRO A 2 -21.19 53.42 10.58
C PRO A 2 -19.69 53.12 10.48
N ARG A 3 -18.80 54.04 10.87
CA ARG A 3 -17.33 53.90 10.66
C ARG A 3 -16.72 52.75 11.46
N HIS A 4 -17.16 52.54 12.71
CA HIS A 4 -16.60 51.49 13.57
C HIS A 4 -17.06 50.08 13.16
N VAL A 5 -18.30 49.94 12.66
CA VAL A 5 -18.82 48.65 12.17
C VAL A 5 -18.10 48.24 10.89
N PHE A 6 -17.91 49.18 9.96
CA PHE A 6 -17.19 48.92 8.71
C PHE A 6 -15.72 48.56 8.97
N SER A 7 -15.07 49.25 9.91
CA SER A 7 -13.70 48.94 10.34
C SER A 7 -13.59 47.55 10.97
N LEU A 8 -14.60 47.13 11.75
CA LEU A 8 -14.61 45.82 12.41
C LEU A 8 -14.81 44.68 11.41
N VAL A 9 -15.71 44.85 10.44
CA VAL A 9 -15.94 43.88 9.37
C VAL A 9 -14.66 43.69 8.54
N LEU A 10 -13.97 44.78 8.20
CA LEU A 10 -12.74 44.73 7.42
C LEU A 10 -11.58 44.10 8.21
N PHE A 11 -11.52 44.33 9.53
CA PHE A 11 -10.54 43.72 10.42
C PHE A 11 -10.71 42.20 10.55
N ILE A 12 -11.93 41.68 10.40
CA ILE A 12 -12.21 40.24 10.50
C ILE A 12 -12.07 39.58 9.12
N SER A 13 -12.50 40.23 8.04
CA SER A 13 -12.50 39.64 6.70
C SER A 13 -11.10 39.43 6.13
N VAL A 14 -10.17 40.34 6.40
CA VAL A 14 -8.80 40.27 5.88
C VAL A 14 -8.01 39.06 6.42
N PRO A 15 -7.91 38.80 7.74
CA PRO A 15 -7.20 37.64 8.25
C PRO A 15 -7.90 36.31 7.90
N LEU A 16 -9.23 36.33 7.77
CA LEU A 16 -9.99 35.16 7.33
C LEU A 16 -9.65 34.78 5.87
N MET A 17 -9.57 35.75 4.97
CA MET A 17 -9.18 35.49 3.58
C MET A 17 -7.70 35.06 3.48
N LEU A 18 -6.83 35.66 4.29
CA LEU A 18 -5.41 35.30 4.29
C LEU A 18 -5.18 33.86 4.78
N SER A 19 -5.92 33.41 5.79
CA SER A 19 -5.84 32.03 6.30
C SER A 19 -6.38 31.00 5.30
N ILE A 20 -7.43 31.34 4.54
CA ILE A 20 -7.94 30.50 3.46
C ILE A 20 -6.89 30.38 2.34
N ILE A 21 -6.29 31.48 1.90
CA ILE A 21 -5.24 31.46 0.86
C ILE A 21 -4.06 30.63 1.34
N LEU A 22 -3.60 30.81 2.59
CA LEU A 22 -2.50 30.04 3.15
C LEU A 22 -2.81 28.53 3.13
N LEU A 23 -4.03 28.13 3.48
CA LEU A 23 -4.48 26.74 3.44
C LEU A 23 -4.43 26.14 2.03
N PHE A 24 -4.77 26.92 1.00
CA PHE A 24 -4.73 26.46 -0.41
C PHE A 24 -3.34 26.53 -1.05
N THR A 25 -2.45 27.40 -0.58
CA THR A 25 -1.07 27.54 -1.10
C THR A 25 -0.05 26.70 -0.37
N LEU A 26 -0.37 26.17 0.81
CA LEU A 26 0.49 25.18 1.45
C LEU A 26 0.55 23.96 0.53
N PRO A 27 1.74 23.56 0.05
CA PRO A 27 1.86 22.30 -0.63
C PRO A 27 1.46 21.24 0.40
N ILE A 28 0.36 20.54 0.14
CA ILE A 28 0.14 19.24 0.77
C ILE A 28 1.39 18.46 0.39
N ASP A 29 2.30 18.27 1.35
CA ASP A 29 3.46 17.40 1.20
C ASP A 29 2.93 15.99 1.01
N ASN A 30 2.51 15.71 -0.22
CA ASN A 30 2.30 14.39 -0.74
C ASN A 30 3.71 13.80 -0.88
N ARG A 31 4.29 13.39 0.25
CA ARG A 31 5.26 12.29 0.27
C ARG A 31 4.54 11.01 -0.15
N SER A 32 4.21 10.95 -1.44
CA SER A 32 4.16 9.73 -2.23
C SER A 32 5.12 9.93 -3.40
N THR A 33 6.35 10.31 -3.06
CA THR A 33 7.52 10.00 -3.87
C THR A 33 7.48 8.50 -4.22
N LEU A 34 7.55 8.20 -5.52
CA LEU A 34 7.56 6.87 -6.17
C LEU A 34 6.19 6.23 -6.49
N ARG A 35 5.38 6.83 -7.37
CA ARG A 35 4.37 6.02 -8.09
C ARG A 35 3.88 6.53 -9.44
N GLU A 36 4.71 7.21 -10.22
CA GLU A 36 4.26 7.75 -11.52
C GLU A 36 4.94 7.13 -12.76
N ASN A 37 5.44 5.90 -12.64
CA ASN A 37 5.88 5.10 -13.79
C ASN A 37 5.35 3.64 -13.76
N PHE A 38 4.20 3.38 -13.11
CA PHE A 38 3.58 2.06 -13.23
C PHE A 38 2.81 1.99 -14.55
N VAL A 39 3.45 1.37 -15.53
CA VAL A 39 2.87 0.85 -16.77
C VAL A 39 1.43 0.38 -16.51
N ARG A 40 0.47 0.76 -17.37
CA ARG A 40 -0.89 0.18 -17.43
C ARG A 40 -0.80 -1.32 -17.77
N GLY A 41 -0.32 -2.11 -16.81
CA GLY A 41 0.02 -3.51 -16.92
C GLY A 41 -0.11 -4.14 -15.53
N VAL A 42 -0.24 -5.47 -15.51
CA VAL A 42 -0.55 -6.34 -14.36
C VAL A 42 -0.06 -5.75 -13.01
N PRO A 43 -0.95 -5.65 -12.00
CA PRO A 43 -0.57 -5.10 -10.70
C PRO A 43 0.60 -5.89 -10.10
N PRO A 44 1.55 -5.20 -9.42
CA PRO A 44 2.70 -5.85 -8.82
C PRO A 44 2.25 -6.82 -7.71
N PHE A 45 3.08 -7.81 -7.37
CA PHE A 45 2.72 -8.83 -6.38
C PHE A 45 2.41 -8.22 -5.01
N GLU A 46 3.10 -7.15 -4.63
CA GLU A 46 2.86 -6.33 -3.44
C GLU A 46 1.41 -5.80 -3.39
N ALA A 47 0.88 -5.35 -4.54
CA ALA A 47 -0.45 -4.77 -4.61
C ALA A 47 -1.56 -5.83 -4.47
N VAL A 48 -1.28 -7.07 -4.87
CA VAL A 48 -2.26 -8.17 -4.84
C VAL A 48 -2.16 -8.94 -3.52
N GLY A 49 -0.95 -9.39 -3.20
CA GLY A 49 -0.62 -10.23 -2.06
C GLY A 49 -0.04 -9.47 -0.88
N GLY A 50 -0.10 -8.14 -0.80
CA GLY A 50 0.23 -7.38 0.41
C GLY A 50 1.71 -7.36 0.80
N ARG A 51 2.21 -8.47 1.37
CA ARG A 51 3.61 -8.62 1.78
C ARG A 51 4.15 -10.02 1.53
N THR A 52 5.47 -10.11 1.46
CA THR A 52 6.18 -11.39 1.46
C THR A 52 6.11 -12.05 2.84
N VAL A 53 5.85 -13.35 2.87
CA VAL A 53 5.83 -14.20 4.06
C VAL A 53 6.89 -15.28 3.96
N SER A 54 7.39 -15.75 5.10
CA SER A 54 8.26 -16.92 5.14
C SER A 54 7.47 -18.21 4.88
N TYR A 55 8.18 -19.27 4.49
CA TYR A 55 7.57 -20.60 4.36
C TYR A 55 6.96 -21.09 5.67
N GLU A 56 7.60 -20.80 6.82
CA GLU A 56 7.11 -21.19 8.14
C GLU A 56 5.79 -20.50 8.50
N GLU A 57 5.70 -19.20 8.21
CA GLU A 57 4.49 -18.42 8.44
C GLU A 57 3.34 -18.92 7.56
N PHE A 58 3.63 -19.17 6.28
CA PHE A 58 2.70 -19.80 5.34
C PHE A 58 2.24 -21.18 5.84
N ALA A 59 3.15 -22.06 6.25
CA ALA A 59 2.81 -23.40 6.73
C ALA A 59 1.91 -23.36 7.97
N LYS A 60 2.17 -22.45 8.92
CA LYS A 60 1.31 -22.22 10.09
C LYS A 60 -0.08 -21.74 9.69
N PHE A 61 -0.19 -20.86 8.70
CA PHE A 61 -1.47 -20.41 8.17
C PHE A 61 -2.26 -21.54 7.52
N VAL A 62 -1.62 -22.37 6.69
CA VAL A 62 -2.26 -23.51 6.04
C VAL A 62 -2.80 -24.50 7.08
N ALA A 63 -2.00 -24.81 8.09
CA ALA A 63 -2.40 -25.71 9.18
C ALA A 63 -3.54 -25.13 10.03
N SER A 64 -3.47 -23.84 10.41
CA SER A 64 -4.47 -23.22 11.29
C SER A 64 -5.84 -23.09 10.63
N ARG A 65 -5.87 -22.98 9.30
CA ARG A 65 -7.12 -22.91 8.50
C ARG A 65 -7.57 -24.28 7.98
N ASN A 66 -6.89 -25.37 8.35
CA ASN A 66 -7.17 -26.72 7.85
C ASN A 66 -7.23 -26.78 6.32
N LEU A 67 -6.29 -26.10 5.67
CA LEU A 67 -6.19 -26.04 4.21
C LEU A 67 -5.25 -27.13 3.71
N THR A 68 -5.53 -27.63 2.50
CA THR A 68 -4.60 -28.48 1.76
C THR A 68 -4.16 -27.73 0.51
N ILE A 69 -2.87 -27.43 0.40
CA ILE A 69 -2.29 -26.75 -0.76
C ILE A 69 -1.34 -27.72 -1.46
N TYR A 70 -1.59 -27.96 -2.75
CA TYR A 70 -0.73 -28.79 -3.57
C TYR A 70 0.37 -27.94 -4.19
N LEU A 71 1.60 -28.16 -3.74
CA LEU A 71 2.79 -27.56 -4.33
C LEU A 71 3.41 -28.52 -5.35
N PRO A 72 4.02 -28.00 -6.43
CA PRO A 72 4.77 -28.83 -7.37
C PRO A 72 5.86 -29.64 -6.65
N SER A 73 5.85 -30.96 -6.86
CA SER A 73 6.85 -31.89 -6.30
C SER A 73 8.17 -31.87 -7.07
N TRP A 74 8.17 -31.30 -8.28
CA TRP A 74 9.33 -31.21 -9.14
C TRP A 74 9.39 -29.82 -9.80
N LEU A 75 10.59 -29.25 -9.85
CA LEU A 75 10.88 -28.00 -10.54
C LEU A 75 12.06 -28.20 -11.51
N PRO A 76 12.07 -27.50 -12.65
CA PRO A 76 13.22 -27.50 -13.55
C PRO A 76 14.51 -27.04 -12.85
N LYS A 77 15.67 -27.53 -13.33
CA LYS A 77 16.96 -27.22 -12.73
C LYS A 77 17.18 -25.71 -12.58
N GLY A 78 17.51 -25.30 -11.36
CA GLY A 78 17.79 -23.91 -11.01
C GLY A 78 16.57 -23.07 -10.66
N TYR A 79 15.35 -23.61 -10.79
CA TYR A 79 14.14 -23.00 -10.24
C TYR A 79 13.92 -23.45 -8.80
N SER A 80 13.55 -22.50 -7.95
CA SER A 80 13.14 -22.73 -6.57
C SER A 80 11.98 -21.81 -6.22
N MET A 81 11.28 -22.10 -5.13
CA MET A 81 10.34 -21.14 -4.55
C MET A 81 11.14 -19.89 -4.15
N ALA A 82 10.78 -18.75 -4.71
CA ALA A 82 11.50 -17.49 -4.55
C ALA A 82 10.79 -16.55 -3.58
N ALA A 83 9.47 -16.48 -3.67
CA ALA A 83 8.66 -15.68 -2.75
C ALA A 83 7.27 -16.29 -2.55
N ILE A 84 6.70 -16.01 -1.39
CA ILE A 84 5.29 -16.23 -1.08
C ILE A 84 4.73 -14.87 -0.69
N TRP A 85 3.72 -14.38 -1.42
CA TRP A 85 2.99 -13.17 -1.09
C TRP A 85 1.63 -13.55 -0.53
N ALA A 86 1.25 -12.96 0.58
CA ALA A 86 -0.02 -13.22 1.25
C ALA A 86 -0.62 -11.92 1.77
N ARG A 87 -1.91 -11.70 1.47
CA ARG A 87 -2.61 -10.55 2.03
C ARG A 87 -2.58 -10.67 3.54
N ASP A 88 -2.20 -9.59 4.21
CA ASP A 88 -2.14 -9.55 5.67
C ASP A 88 -3.25 -8.66 6.21
N THR A 89 -3.91 -9.13 7.25
CA THR A 89 -4.89 -8.35 8.01
C THR A 89 -4.40 -8.23 9.44
N SER A 90 -5.05 -7.39 10.26
CA SER A 90 -4.72 -7.24 11.67
C SER A 90 -4.78 -8.54 12.49
N HIS A 91 -5.34 -9.62 11.94
CA HIS A 91 -5.62 -10.85 12.68
C HIS A 91 -5.05 -12.12 12.04
N SER A 92 -4.79 -12.15 10.73
CA SER A 92 -4.16 -13.30 10.05
C SER A 92 -3.81 -13.00 8.59
N LEU A 93 -3.01 -13.90 8.00
CA LEU A 93 -2.91 -14.02 6.54
C LEU A 93 -4.27 -14.37 5.91
N GLU A 94 -4.48 -13.89 4.69
CA GLU A 94 -5.68 -14.08 3.90
C GLU A 94 -5.34 -14.28 2.41
N PHE A 95 -6.34 -14.72 1.65
CA PHE A 95 -6.27 -14.77 0.20
C PHE A 95 -6.34 -13.36 -0.41
N PRO A 96 -5.70 -13.13 -1.56
CA PRO A 96 -4.99 -14.10 -2.39
C PRO A 96 -3.59 -14.44 -1.85
N LEU A 97 -3.20 -15.70 -2.09
CA LEU A 97 -1.84 -16.21 -1.90
C LEU A 97 -1.16 -16.34 -3.26
N ILE A 98 0.05 -15.82 -3.40
CA ILE A 98 0.85 -15.89 -4.63
C ILE A 98 2.16 -16.58 -4.30
N ILE A 99 2.41 -17.73 -4.92
CA ILE A 99 3.65 -18.48 -4.75
C ILE A 99 4.44 -18.35 -6.05
N VAL A 100 5.59 -17.70 -5.96
CA VAL A 100 6.46 -17.42 -7.10
C VAL A 100 7.62 -18.41 -7.10
N TYR A 101 7.80 -19.09 -8.22
CA TYR A 101 8.95 -19.95 -8.48
C TYR A 101 9.82 -19.29 -9.54
N SER A 102 11.10 -19.10 -9.26
CA SER A 102 11.99 -18.43 -10.19
C SER A 102 13.36 -19.06 -10.23
N LYS A 103 14.06 -18.81 -11.34
CA LYS A 103 15.44 -19.25 -11.53
C LYS A 103 16.39 -18.29 -10.85
N GLY A 104 17.26 -18.80 -9.99
CA GLY A 104 18.27 -17.96 -9.31
C GLY A 104 17.70 -16.95 -8.31
N ASN A 105 16.50 -17.21 -7.77
CA ASN A 105 15.89 -16.41 -6.70
C ASN A 105 15.55 -14.94 -7.07
N VAL A 106 15.19 -14.70 -8.33
CA VAL A 106 14.71 -13.39 -8.80
C VAL A 106 13.20 -13.28 -8.59
N THR A 107 12.73 -12.24 -7.90
CA THR A 107 11.30 -12.04 -7.55
C THR A 107 10.71 -10.83 -8.24
#